data_AF-A0A3D8SMW7-F1
#
_entry.id   AF-A0A3D8SMW7-F1
#
_cell.length_a   1.000
_cell.length_b   1.000
_cell.length_c   1.000
_cell.angle_alpha   90.00
_cell.angle_beta   90.00
_cell.angle_gamma   90.00
#
_symmetry.space_group_name_H-M   'P 1'
#
loop_
_entity.id
_entity.type
_entity.pdbx_description
1 polymer ?
#
loop_
_entity_poly.entity_id
_entity_poly.type
_entity_poly.pdbx_seq_one_letter_code
_entity_poly.pdbx_strand_id
1 'polypeptide(L)'
;MSLQPPPEQLVAYLPNGKEVCFDHHRRRCDICCLDFAYGQSDDEERDVASWCEDDSDEEDHPDRVFVLSGATARFMPQWDEQVLGPSNTLLVEKDYENPPKPLPPSDVSTCYCATCQLTWLVGEIGEAAARSHPSHHSYSHVYAGTSRSLLVFTDGACPGNGTPDARGGLGIFFGPDSTFNLAERLRDPGIQTSQKAELAAVTRALEIIRSDILPRRRIMVTGAEGGCSQDAVSDAMNLRAVVATDSSYVVEGMCRHFLNWKENEEGVLVNKAGKVVENSKAFLRLKYEVEKLSMVGVQVAYYLMPRTDNNDADALAKGSIA
;
A
#
# COMPACT_ATOMS: atom_id res chain seq x y z
N MET A 1 17.56 31.89 -25.42
CA MET A 1 17.44 31.55 -23.98
C MET A 1 16.16 32.19 -23.48
N SER A 2 15.04 31.46 -23.53
CA SER A 2 13.78 31.93 -22.93
C SER A 2 13.80 31.53 -21.45
N LEU A 3 13.67 32.53 -20.58
CA LEU A 3 13.51 32.34 -19.14
C LEU A 3 12.20 31.59 -18.90
N GLN A 4 12.24 30.53 -18.09
CA GLN A 4 11.03 29.86 -17.61
C GLN A 4 10.18 30.88 -16.82
N PRO A 5 8.85 30.88 -16.98
CA PRO A 5 7.98 31.73 -16.17
C PRO A 5 8.14 31.36 -14.69
N PRO A 6 8.05 32.34 -13.77
CA PRO A 6 8.09 32.06 -12.34
C PRO A 6 6.94 31.12 -11.95
N PRO A 7 7.12 30.29 -10.90
CA PRO A 7 6.07 29.39 -10.44
C PRO A 7 4.80 30.19 -10.10
N GLU A 8 3.65 29.73 -10.59
CA GLU A 8 2.35 30.34 -10.31
C GLU A 8 2.12 30.36 -8.80
N GLN A 9 1.99 31.56 -8.24
CA GLN A 9 1.76 31.76 -6.82
C GLN A 9 0.27 31.58 -6.56
N LEU A 10 -0.11 30.50 -5.87
CA LEU A 10 -1.51 30.11 -5.70
C LEU A 10 -2.18 30.71 -4.45
N VAL A 11 -1.38 31.22 -3.51
CA VAL A 11 -1.84 31.68 -2.18
C VAL A 11 -1.44 33.13 -1.91
N ALA A 12 -2.38 33.92 -1.41
CA ALA A 12 -2.16 35.25 -0.82
C ALA A 12 -2.70 35.29 0.62
N TYR A 13 -2.35 36.34 1.37
CA TYR A 13 -2.73 36.50 2.77
C TYR A 13 -3.50 37.80 2.98
N LEU A 14 -4.61 37.72 3.73
CA LEU A 14 -5.32 38.90 4.21
C LEU A 14 -4.54 39.57 5.36
N PRO A 15 -4.83 40.85 5.70
CA PRO A 15 -4.16 41.56 6.80
C PRO A 15 -4.28 40.88 8.18
N ASN A 16 -5.26 39.99 8.35
CA ASN A 16 -5.47 39.19 9.55
C ASN A 16 -4.74 37.82 9.52
N GLY A 17 -3.87 37.59 8.54
CA GLY A 17 -3.09 36.36 8.38
C GLY A 17 -3.85 35.17 7.78
N LYS A 18 -5.12 35.35 7.38
CA LYS A 18 -5.92 34.26 6.80
C LYS A 18 -5.55 34.07 5.31
N GLU A 19 -5.38 32.80 4.91
CA GLU A 19 -5.06 32.39 3.54
C GLU A 19 -6.23 32.58 2.59
N VAL A 20 -5.94 33.05 1.37
CA VAL A 20 -6.88 33.25 0.28
C VAL A 20 -6.26 32.87 -1.07
N CYS A 21 -7.10 32.62 -2.06
CA CYS A 21 -6.69 32.48 -3.46
C CYS A 21 -5.92 33.73 -3.91
N PHE A 22 -4.75 33.55 -4.54
CA PHE A 22 -3.90 34.66 -4.99
C PHE A 22 -4.59 35.58 -6.00
N ASP A 23 -5.22 35.02 -7.03
CA ASP A 23 -5.83 35.84 -8.10
C ASP A 23 -7.12 36.53 -7.65
N HIS A 24 -7.93 35.86 -6.83
CA HIS A 24 -9.29 36.29 -6.53
C HIS A 24 -9.48 36.81 -5.09
N HIS A 25 -8.48 36.66 -4.23
CA HIS A 25 -8.48 37.14 -2.84
C HIS A 25 -9.69 36.67 -2.01
N ARG A 26 -10.20 35.47 -2.31
CA ARG A 26 -11.30 34.83 -1.58
C ARG A 26 -10.81 33.60 -0.84
N ARG A 27 -11.33 33.38 0.38
CA ARG A 27 -11.03 32.17 1.18
C ARG A 27 -11.64 30.92 0.55
N ARG A 28 -12.84 31.02 -0.02
CA ARG A 28 -13.42 30.05 -0.93
C ARG A 28 -13.51 30.67 -2.30
N CYS A 29 -12.73 30.16 -3.24
CA CYS A 29 -12.69 30.68 -4.60
C CYS A 29 -13.43 29.73 -5.54
N ASP A 30 -14.67 30.07 -5.88
CA ASP A 30 -15.48 29.27 -6.82
C ASP A 30 -14.97 29.33 -8.27
N ILE A 31 -14.03 30.24 -8.56
CA ILE A 31 -13.43 30.42 -9.90
C ILE A 31 -12.21 29.52 -10.07
N CYS A 32 -11.34 29.45 -9.05
CA CYS A 32 -10.17 28.55 -9.04
C CYS A 32 -10.47 27.18 -8.41
N CYS A 33 -11.68 26.99 -7.85
CA CYS A 33 -12.09 25.80 -7.10
C CYS A 33 -11.15 25.43 -5.94
N LEU A 34 -10.56 26.44 -5.28
CA LEU A 34 -9.66 26.28 -4.12
C LEU A 34 -10.33 26.81 -2.84
N ASP A 35 -10.23 26.02 -1.77
CA ASP A 35 -10.76 26.34 -0.45
C ASP A 35 -9.63 26.44 0.58
N PHE A 36 -9.41 27.66 1.07
CA PHE A 36 -8.43 28.03 2.09
C PHE A 36 -9.08 28.20 3.47
N ALA A 37 -10.34 27.75 3.65
CA ALA A 37 -11.08 27.86 4.91
C ALA A 37 -10.78 26.73 5.93
N TYR A 38 -10.01 25.71 5.54
CA TYR A 38 -9.72 24.56 6.39
C TYR A 38 -8.74 24.92 7.53
N GLY A 39 -9.10 24.60 8.79
CA GLY A 39 -8.18 24.59 9.93
C GLY A 39 -8.11 25.83 10.84
N GLN A 40 -9.06 26.77 10.77
CA GLN A 40 -9.15 27.86 11.75
C GLN A 40 -10.59 28.00 12.25
N SER A 41 -10.94 27.20 13.26
CA SER A 41 -12.09 27.44 14.12
C SER A 41 -11.78 28.64 15.01
N ASP A 42 -12.61 29.66 14.92
CA ASP A 42 -12.59 30.80 15.83
C ASP A 42 -13.21 30.32 17.16
N ASP A 43 -12.41 29.80 18.10
CA ASP A 43 -12.84 29.54 19.48
C ASP A 43 -11.76 30.02 20.46
N GLU A 44 -12.08 31.14 21.10
CA GLU A 44 -11.35 31.73 22.23
C GLU A 44 -11.66 30.96 23.53
N GLU A 45 -10.61 30.73 24.32
CA GLU A 45 -10.57 30.53 25.78
C GLU A 45 -11.74 29.79 26.48
N ARG A 46 -11.47 28.56 26.94
CA ARG A 46 -11.97 28.08 28.26
C ARG A 46 -11.17 26.91 28.83
N ASP A 47 -10.45 27.26 29.89
CA ASP A 47 -10.13 26.51 31.13
C ASP A 47 -9.71 25.03 31.08
N VAL A 48 -8.49 24.86 31.60
CA VAL A 48 -7.82 23.62 32.00
C VAL A 48 -8.54 22.97 33.18
N ALA A 49 -9.06 21.75 32.99
CA ALA A 49 -9.33 20.84 34.11
C ALA A 49 -9.19 19.37 33.68
N SER A 50 -8.01 18.82 33.98
CA SER A 50 -7.68 17.43 34.31
C SER A 50 -8.87 16.47 34.47
N TRP A 51 -9.06 15.57 33.50
CA TRP A 51 -9.62 14.23 33.73
C TRP A 51 -8.85 13.22 32.88
N CYS A 52 -8.16 12.31 33.56
CA CYS A 52 -7.56 11.12 33.01
C CYS A 52 -8.67 10.06 32.97
N GLU A 53 -9.10 9.61 31.80
CA GLU A 53 -10.00 8.45 31.68
C GLU A 53 -9.87 7.85 30.26
N ASP A 54 -9.24 6.66 30.21
CA ASP A 54 -9.56 5.51 29.37
C ASP A 54 -9.60 5.66 27.82
N ASP A 55 -8.46 5.40 27.17
CA ASP A 55 -8.33 5.17 25.72
C ASP A 55 -8.96 3.82 25.32
N SER A 56 -10.28 3.78 25.17
CA SER A 56 -10.97 2.66 24.50
C SER A 56 -12.10 3.10 23.57
N ASP A 57 -11.87 4.18 22.83
CA ASP A 57 -12.68 4.50 21.65
C ASP A 57 -11.89 4.07 20.41
N GLU A 58 -12.09 2.82 19.97
CA GLU A 58 -11.86 2.43 18.58
C GLU A 58 -12.83 3.24 17.71
N GLU A 59 -12.46 4.49 17.40
CA GLU A 59 -13.20 5.34 16.48
C GLU A 59 -13.39 4.61 15.14
N ASP A 60 -14.65 4.41 14.76
CA ASP A 60 -15.08 3.78 13.52
C ASP A 60 -14.72 4.71 12.36
N HIS A 61 -13.46 4.69 11.93
CA HIS A 61 -13.00 5.44 10.77
C HIS A 61 -13.77 4.93 9.54
N PRO A 62 -14.51 5.81 8.83
CA PRO A 62 -15.39 5.38 7.73
C PRO A 62 -14.65 4.69 6.58
N ASP A 63 -13.35 4.97 6.44
CA ASP A 63 -12.47 4.41 5.40
C ASP A 63 -11.75 3.12 5.85
N ARG A 64 -11.94 2.67 7.10
CA ARG A 64 -11.17 1.54 7.66
C ARG A 64 -11.63 0.22 7.05
N VAL A 65 -10.69 -0.49 6.43
CA VAL A 65 -10.90 -1.88 5.96
C VAL A 65 -10.29 -2.87 6.95
N PHE A 66 -10.84 -4.08 7.01
CA PHE A 66 -10.28 -5.14 7.85
C PHE A 66 -8.85 -5.52 7.41
N VAL A 67 -7.98 -5.79 8.38
CA VAL A 67 -6.63 -6.29 8.12
C VAL A 67 -6.69 -7.80 7.84
N LEU A 68 -6.29 -8.20 6.64
CA LEU A 68 -6.13 -9.61 6.30
C LEU A 68 -5.05 -10.25 7.19
N SER A 69 -5.30 -11.45 7.70
CA SER A 69 -4.37 -12.15 8.59
C SER A 69 -4.38 -13.65 8.35
N GLY A 70 -3.24 -14.29 8.62
CA GLY A 70 -3.12 -15.71 8.39
C GLY A 70 -3.34 -16.10 6.92
N ALA A 71 -4.04 -17.21 6.71
CA ALA A 71 -4.24 -17.77 5.39
C ALA A 71 -5.11 -16.88 4.48
N THR A 72 -5.94 -15.99 5.03
CA THR A 72 -6.77 -15.06 4.23
C THR A 72 -5.95 -13.91 3.64
N ALA A 73 -4.77 -13.61 4.20
CA ALA A 73 -3.83 -12.65 3.62
C ALA A 73 -3.06 -13.21 2.43
N ARG A 74 -3.14 -14.51 2.15
CA ARG A 74 -2.47 -15.13 1.02
C ARG A 74 -3.30 -14.94 -0.24
N PHE A 75 -2.73 -14.26 -1.22
CA PHE A 75 -3.31 -14.17 -2.55
C PHE A 75 -3.03 -15.46 -3.34
N MET A 76 -4.11 -16.13 -3.74
CA MET A 76 -4.10 -17.36 -4.52
C MET A 76 -4.95 -17.15 -5.76
N PRO A 77 -4.37 -16.94 -6.96
CA PRO A 77 -5.14 -16.68 -8.17
C PRO A 77 -6.24 -17.72 -8.43
N GLN A 78 -5.99 -18.98 -8.09
CA GLN A 78 -6.94 -20.08 -8.26
C GLN A 78 -8.13 -20.05 -7.31
N TRP A 79 -8.12 -19.19 -6.30
CA TRP A 79 -9.17 -19.05 -5.28
C TRP A 79 -9.76 -17.65 -5.22
N ASP A 80 -9.22 -16.74 -6.02
CA ASP A 80 -9.47 -15.32 -5.90
C ASP A 80 -10.73 -14.91 -6.67
N GLU A 81 -11.62 -14.22 -5.96
CA GLU A 81 -12.91 -13.81 -6.52
C GLU A 81 -12.75 -12.82 -7.68
N GLN A 82 -11.77 -11.92 -7.64
CA GLN A 82 -11.55 -10.99 -8.74
C GLN A 82 -11.10 -11.76 -10.00
N VAL A 83 -10.23 -12.77 -9.83
CA VAL A 83 -9.70 -13.58 -10.95
C VAL A 83 -10.76 -14.50 -11.53
N LEU A 84 -11.46 -15.27 -10.69
CA LEU A 84 -12.37 -16.32 -11.13
C LEU A 84 -13.81 -15.85 -11.33
N GLY A 85 -14.22 -14.78 -10.65
CA GLY A 85 -15.62 -14.41 -10.50
C GLY A 85 -16.29 -15.04 -9.29
N PRO A 86 -17.37 -14.43 -8.76
CA PRO A 86 -18.07 -14.89 -7.56
C PRO A 86 -18.67 -16.29 -7.73
N SER A 87 -19.27 -16.58 -8.89
CA SER A 87 -19.90 -17.88 -9.15
C SER A 87 -18.90 -19.03 -9.16
N ASN A 88 -17.73 -18.84 -9.79
CA ASN A 88 -16.70 -19.86 -9.86
C ASN A 88 -16.00 -20.04 -8.51
N THR A 89 -15.78 -18.96 -7.76
CA THR A 89 -15.12 -19.00 -6.45
C THR A 89 -15.91 -19.82 -5.43
N LEU A 90 -17.25 -19.78 -5.48
CA LEU A 90 -18.12 -20.60 -4.60
C LEU A 90 -18.01 -22.12 -4.87
N LEU A 91 -17.55 -22.50 -6.06
CA LEU A 91 -17.37 -23.92 -6.44
C LEU A 91 -16.00 -24.47 -6.03
N VAL A 92 -15.08 -23.60 -5.58
CA VAL A 92 -13.73 -23.98 -5.21
C VAL A 92 -13.67 -24.32 -3.72
N GLU A 93 -13.31 -25.57 -3.42
CA GLU A 93 -12.95 -25.97 -2.06
C GLU A 93 -11.56 -25.41 -1.70
N LYS A 94 -11.50 -24.61 -0.63
CA LYS A 94 -10.28 -23.90 -0.21
C LYS A 94 -9.63 -24.65 0.97
N ASP A 95 -8.60 -25.44 0.69
CA ASP A 95 -7.76 -26.05 1.73
C ASP A 95 -6.65 -25.08 2.17
N TYR A 96 -6.96 -24.23 3.16
CA TYR A 96 -6.00 -23.27 3.70
C TYR A 96 -4.81 -23.91 4.45
N GLU A 97 -4.91 -25.17 4.88
CA GLU A 97 -3.82 -25.87 5.54
C GLU A 97 -2.78 -26.38 4.53
N ASN A 98 -3.25 -26.82 3.35
CA ASN A 98 -2.44 -27.31 2.25
C ASN A 98 -2.80 -26.60 0.93
N PRO A 99 -2.52 -25.29 0.80
CA PRO A 99 -2.85 -24.56 -0.41
C PRO A 99 -2.08 -25.13 -1.61
N PRO A 100 -2.67 -25.13 -2.83
CA PRO A 100 -1.96 -25.51 -4.03
C PRO A 100 -0.79 -24.55 -4.28
N LYS A 101 0.13 -24.93 -5.17
CA LYS A 101 1.15 -24.00 -5.65
C LYS A 101 0.46 -22.82 -6.36
N PRO A 102 0.75 -21.56 -6.03
CA PRO A 102 0.16 -20.41 -6.73
C PRO A 102 0.44 -20.47 -8.23
N LEU A 103 -0.53 -20.08 -9.05
CA LEU A 103 -0.27 -19.88 -10.49
C LEU A 103 0.86 -18.85 -10.66
N PRO A 104 1.73 -18.97 -11.67
CA PRO A 104 2.72 -17.95 -11.98
C PRO A 104 2.05 -16.66 -12.47
N PRO A 105 2.70 -15.48 -12.35
CA PRO A 105 2.16 -14.23 -12.86
C PRO A 105 1.90 -14.25 -14.38
N SER A 106 2.56 -15.12 -15.14
CA SER A 106 2.28 -15.29 -16.58
C SER A 106 0.85 -15.78 -16.85
N ASP A 107 0.28 -16.53 -15.91
CA ASP A 107 -1.08 -17.08 -15.97
C ASP A 107 -2.11 -16.15 -15.30
N VAL A 108 -1.63 -15.04 -14.73
CA VAL A 108 -2.46 -14.01 -14.12
C VAL A 108 -2.50 -12.82 -15.07
N SER A 109 -3.68 -12.56 -15.64
CA SER A 109 -3.84 -11.42 -16.55
C SER A 109 -3.66 -10.11 -15.78
N THR A 110 -2.81 -9.22 -16.30
CA THR A 110 -2.54 -7.90 -15.71
C THR A 110 -2.63 -6.82 -16.77
N CYS A 111 -2.87 -5.58 -16.33
CA CYS A 111 -2.95 -4.41 -17.18
C CYS A 111 -2.12 -3.28 -16.58
N TYR A 112 -1.08 -2.86 -17.30
CA TYR A 112 -0.34 -1.65 -16.97
C TYR A 112 -1.08 -0.42 -17.50
N CYS A 113 -1.24 0.60 -16.67
CA CYS A 113 -1.83 1.86 -17.08
C CYS A 113 -0.76 2.96 -17.14
N ALA A 114 -0.55 3.54 -18.32
CA ALA A 114 0.42 4.62 -18.52
C ALA A 114 0.03 5.94 -17.81
N THR A 115 -1.27 6.15 -17.51
CA THR A 115 -1.74 7.38 -16.87
C THR A 115 -1.46 7.40 -15.36
N CYS A 116 -1.79 6.33 -14.62
CA CYS A 116 -1.39 6.24 -13.21
C CYS A 116 -0.02 5.57 -13.00
N GLN A 117 0.57 4.98 -14.04
CA GLN A 117 1.85 4.26 -14.00
C GLN A 117 1.88 3.08 -13.03
N LEU A 118 0.79 2.31 -12.98
CA LEU A 118 0.60 1.18 -12.07
C LEU A 118 0.11 -0.06 -12.82
N THR A 119 0.44 -1.24 -12.30
CA THR A 119 -0.04 -2.53 -12.80
C THR A 119 -1.23 -3.01 -12.00
N TRP A 120 -2.33 -3.33 -12.68
CA TRP A 120 -3.59 -3.78 -12.07
C TRP A 120 -3.91 -5.21 -12.48
N LEU A 121 -4.53 -5.95 -11.58
CA LEU A 121 -5.05 -7.28 -11.87
C LEU A 121 -6.25 -7.19 -12.83
N VAL A 122 -6.20 -7.94 -13.94
CA VAL A 122 -7.36 -8.15 -14.81
C VAL A 122 -8.18 -9.28 -14.21
N GLY A 123 -9.41 -8.96 -13.81
CA GLY A 123 -10.34 -9.96 -13.27
C GLY A 123 -11.26 -10.54 -14.34
N GLU A 124 -12.24 -11.34 -13.90
CA GLU A 124 -13.27 -11.96 -14.75
C GLU A 124 -14.01 -10.92 -15.64
N ILE A 125 -14.26 -9.72 -15.11
CA ILE A 125 -14.92 -8.60 -15.83
C ILE A 125 -14.11 -8.15 -17.07
N GLY A 126 -12.83 -8.54 -17.15
CA GLY A 126 -12.00 -8.39 -18.33
C GLY A 126 -11.18 -7.10 -18.38
N GLU A 127 -10.36 -7.03 -19.41
CA GLU A 127 -9.32 -6.01 -19.57
C GLU A 127 -9.88 -4.61 -19.76
N ALA A 128 -11.04 -4.46 -20.41
CA ALA A 128 -11.69 -3.16 -20.59
C ALA A 128 -11.95 -2.44 -19.25
N ALA A 129 -12.34 -3.20 -18.22
CA ALA A 129 -12.55 -2.65 -16.89
C ALA A 129 -11.23 -2.32 -16.18
N ALA A 130 -10.18 -3.11 -16.43
CA ALA A 130 -8.83 -2.85 -15.93
C ALA A 130 -8.09 -1.73 -16.70
N ARG A 131 -8.61 -1.28 -17.85
CA ARG A 131 -8.11 -0.13 -18.63
C ARG A 131 -8.89 1.16 -18.37
N SER A 132 -10.02 1.08 -17.67
CA SER A 132 -10.83 2.25 -17.32
C SER A 132 -10.12 3.05 -16.22
N HIS A 133 -9.84 4.33 -16.45
CA HIS A 133 -8.99 5.16 -15.58
C HIS A 133 -9.75 6.41 -15.12
N PRO A 134 -10.11 6.49 -13.84
CA PRO A 134 -9.46 7.43 -12.90
C PRO A 134 -8.85 6.68 -11.71
N SER A 135 -7.67 6.11 -11.95
CA SER A 135 -6.99 5.11 -11.10
C SER A 135 -7.86 3.91 -10.70
N HIS A 136 -8.75 3.58 -11.64
CA HIS A 136 -9.42 2.31 -11.89
C HIS A 136 -10.37 1.92 -10.75
N HIS A 137 -11.10 2.95 -10.26
CA HIS A 137 -12.17 3.03 -9.24
C HIS A 137 -12.69 1.72 -8.64
N SER A 138 -12.83 1.67 -7.31
CA SER A 138 -13.36 0.51 -6.59
C SER A 138 -14.46 0.92 -5.61
N TYR A 139 -15.71 0.51 -5.87
CA TYR A 139 -16.78 0.37 -4.88
C TYR A 139 -17.02 -1.15 -4.77
N SER A 140 -16.91 -1.76 -3.59
CA SER A 140 -17.20 -3.19 -3.39
C SER A 140 -18.47 -3.38 -2.58
N HIS A 141 -19.34 -4.26 -3.06
CA HIS A 141 -20.53 -4.74 -2.36
C HIS A 141 -20.20 -5.18 -0.92
N VAL A 142 -21.17 -4.99 -0.01
CA VAL A 142 -21.14 -5.00 1.48
C VAL A 142 -20.38 -6.16 2.17
N TYR A 143 -19.88 -7.16 1.44
CA TYR A 143 -19.26 -8.36 2.00
C TYR A 143 -17.80 -8.62 1.59
N ALA A 144 -17.24 -7.93 0.59
CA ALA A 144 -15.95 -8.35 0.01
C ALA A 144 -14.78 -7.38 0.18
N GLY A 145 -14.99 -6.11 0.55
CA GLY A 145 -13.91 -5.15 0.79
C GLY A 145 -12.86 -5.11 -0.33
N THR A 146 -13.11 -4.25 -1.33
CA THR A 146 -12.27 -3.89 -2.49
C THR A 146 -12.48 -4.73 -3.77
N SER A 147 -12.88 -4.07 -4.86
CA SER A 147 -13.20 -4.73 -6.15
C SER A 147 -12.02 -4.76 -7.12
N ARG A 148 -10.88 -4.15 -6.77
CA ARG A 148 -9.72 -3.97 -7.64
C ARG A 148 -8.41 -4.11 -6.89
N SER A 149 -7.50 -4.86 -7.50
CA SER A 149 -6.18 -5.16 -6.96
C SER A 149 -5.08 -4.45 -7.73
N LEU A 150 -4.34 -3.60 -7.02
CA LEU A 150 -3.04 -3.07 -7.42
C LEU A 150 -2.00 -4.18 -7.20
N LEU A 151 -1.18 -4.46 -8.21
CA LEU A 151 -0.10 -5.42 -8.11
C LEU A 151 1.23 -4.68 -8.01
N VAL A 152 2.05 -5.05 -7.02
CA VAL A 152 3.41 -4.53 -6.85
C VAL A 152 4.39 -5.70 -6.68
N PHE A 153 5.49 -5.67 -7.43
CA PHE A 153 6.53 -6.69 -7.38
C PHE A 153 7.69 -6.20 -6.52
N THR A 154 8.22 -7.09 -5.68
CA THR A 154 9.26 -6.76 -4.71
C THR A 154 10.32 -7.85 -4.67
N ASP A 155 11.57 -7.46 -4.46
CA ASP A 155 12.71 -8.37 -4.35
C ASP A 155 13.81 -7.80 -3.42
N GLY A 156 14.53 -8.68 -2.75
CA GLY A 156 15.66 -8.37 -1.88
C GLY A 156 16.95 -9.09 -2.31
N ALA A 157 17.96 -8.33 -2.72
CA ALA A 157 19.27 -8.87 -3.08
C ALA A 157 20.28 -8.63 -1.96
N CYS A 158 21.09 -9.63 -1.60
CA CYS A 158 22.22 -9.46 -0.66
C CYS A 158 23.37 -10.40 -1.01
N PRO A 159 24.27 -10.02 -1.95
CA PRO A 159 25.51 -10.72 -2.24
C PRO A 159 26.36 -10.85 -0.97
N GLY A 160 26.98 -12.02 -0.78
CA GLY A 160 27.70 -12.31 0.45
C GLY A 160 26.79 -12.39 1.68
N ASN A 161 25.53 -12.80 1.50
CA ASN A 161 24.49 -12.93 2.53
C ASN A 161 25.04 -13.35 3.91
N GLY A 162 24.89 -12.50 4.92
CA GLY A 162 25.29 -12.79 6.29
C GLY A 162 26.77 -12.55 6.61
N THR A 163 27.59 -12.10 5.65
CA THR A 163 28.98 -11.72 5.90
C THR A 163 29.11 -10.26 6.35
N PRO A 164 30.24 -9.85 6.98
CA PRO A 164 30.46 -8.46 7.37
C PRO A 164 30.46 -7.47 6.19
N ASP A 165 30.83 -7.93 4.99
CA ASP A 165 30.89 -7.12 3.76
C ASP A 165 29.60 -7.20 2.94
N ALA A 166 28.58 -7.91 3.44
CA ALA A 166 27.29 -8.08 2.77
C ALA A 166 26.62 -6.73 2.53
N ARG A 167 26.19 -6.51 1.28
CA ARG A 167 25.45 -5.31 0.88
C ARG A 167 24.09 -5.72 0.35
N GLY A 168 23.07 -5.42 1.14
CA GLY A 168 21.67 -5.60 0.82
C GLY A 168 21.15 -4.47 -0.06
N GLY A 169 20.28 -4.82 -0.99
CA GLY A 169 19.56 -3.94 -1.89
C GLY A 169 18.13 -4.42 -2.02
N LEU A 170 17.20 -3.49 -2.21
CA LEU A 170 15.79 -3.76 -2.43
C LEU A 170 15.34 -3.17 -3.76
N GLY A 171 14.45 -3.91 -4.43
CA GLY A 171 13.83 -3.55 -5.70
C GLY A 171 12.32 -3.57 -5.59
N ILE A 172 11.68 -2.54 -6.12
CA ILE A 172 10.22 -2.38 -6.12
C ILE A 172 9.79 -1.99 -7.53
N PHE A 173 8.91 -2.78 -8.13
CA PHE A 173 8.44 -2.61 -9.49
C PHE A 173 6.92 -2.54 -9.53
N PHE A 174 6.39 -1.39 -9.94
CA PHE A 174 4.96 -1.15 -10.17
C PHE A 174 4.57 -1.30 -11.64
N GLY A 175 5.53 -1.30 -12.56
CA GLY A 175 5.32 -1.47 -13.99
C GLY A 175 6.39 -0.78 -14.84
N PRO A 176 6.36 -0.97 -16.17
CA PRO A 176 7.34 -0.36 -17.08
C PRO A 176 7.41 1.16 -16.93
N ASP A 177 8.63 1.69 -16.76
CA ASP A 177 8.91 3.14 -16.62
C ASP A 177 8.08 3.86 -15.55
N SER A 178 7.54 3.14 -14.57
CA SER A 178 6.78 3.75 -13.48
C SER A 178 7.67 4.63 -12.62
N THR A 179 7.23 5.87 -12.39
CA THR A 179 7.91 6.81 -11.48
C THR A 179 7.92 6.35 -10.02
N PHE A 180 7.16 5.30 -9.69
CA PHE A 180 7.14 4.68 -8.37
C PHE A 180 8.11 3.49 -8.24
N ASN A 181 8.73 3.05 -9.35
CA ASN A 181 9.77 2.03 -9.27
C ASN A 181 10.94 2.52 -8.43
N LEU A 182 11.48 1.64 -7.59
CA LEU A 182 12.56 2.00 -6.67
C LEU A 182 13.65 0.93 -6.67
N ALA A 183 14.89 1.38 -6.73
CA ALA A 183 16.08 0.61 -6.43
C ALA A 183 16.81 1.34 -5.30
N GLU A 184 16.88 0.72 -4.11
CA GLU A 184 17.47 1.35 -2.93
C GLU A 184 18.39 0.38 -2.18
N ARG A 185 19.48 0.89 -1.61
CA ARG A 185 20.34 0.11 -0.71
C ARG A 185 19.65 -0.12 0.62
N LEU A 186 19.78 -1.32 1.18
CA LEU A 186 19.35 -1.60 2.53
C LEU A 186 20.15 -0.75 3.51
N ARG A 187 19.46 0.11 4.27
CA ARG A 187 20.08 1.04 5.24
C ARG A 187 20.21 0.45 6.64
N ASP A 188 19.68 -0.75 6.86
CA ASP A 188 19.71 -1.38 8.17
C ASP A 188 21.14 -1.55 8.67
N PRO A 189 21.42 -1.10 9.92
CA PRO A 189 22.73 -1.27 10.51
C PRO A 189 23.00 -2.74 10.85
N GLY A 190 24.27 -3.11 10.86
CA GLY A 190 24.73 -4.47 11.18
C GLY A 190 24.76 -5.41 9.98
N ILE A 191 24.82 -6.72 10.25
CA ILE A 191 24.94 -7.75 9.22
C ILE A 191 23.69 -7.74 8.35
N GLN A 192 23.90 -7.54 7.06
CA GLN A 192 22.82 -7.52 6.07
C GLN A 192 22.58 -8.93 5.53
N THR A 193 21.30 -9.26 5.35
CA THR A 193 20.88 -10.56 4.84
C THR A 193 19.84 -10.39 3.75
N SER A 194 19.67 -11.41 2.91
CA SER A 194 18.60 -11.40 1.90
C SER A 194 17.23 -11.25 2.57
N GLN A 195 16.96 -11.99 3.65
CA GLN A 195 15.70 -11.91 4.39
C GLN A 195 15.37 -10.49 4.89
N LYS A 196 16.37 -9.74 5.36
CA LYS A 196 16.18 -8.33 5.74
C LYS A 196 15.86 -7.45 4.53
N ALA A 197 16.56 -7.68 3.42
CA ALA A 197 16.31 -6.95 2.18
C ALA A 197 14.90 -7.22 1.64
N GLU A 198 14.42 -8.47 1.67
CA GLU A 198 13.06 -8.85 1.27
C GLU A 198 11.99 -8.15 2.13
N LEU A 199 12.13 -8.21 3.46
CA LEU A 199 11.19 -7.54 4.37
C LEU A 199 11.19 -6.02 4.19
N ALA A 200 12.38 -5.44 3.95
CA ALA A 200 12.51 -4.01 3.66
C ALA A 200 11.87 -3.64 2.33
N ALA A 201 12.03 -4.46 1.28
CA ALA A 201 11.42 -4.24 -0.04
C ALA A 201 9.89 -4.15 0.06
N VAL A 202 9.28 -5.13 0.74
CA VAL A 202 7.83 -5.17 0.94
C VAL A 202 7.35 -4.00 1.79
N THR A 203 8.00 -3.73 2.92
CA THR A 203 7.65 -2.60 3.78
C THR A 203 7.72 -1.28 3.00
N ARG A 204 8.79 -1.09 2.23
CA ARG A 204 9.01 0.13 1.45
C ARG A 204 7.99 0.28 0.31
N ALA A 205 7.56 -0.82 -0.31
CA ALA A 205 6.51 -0.79 -1.33
C ALA A 205 5.17 -0.31 -0.74
N LEU A 206 4.81 -0.81 0.45
CA LEU A 206 3.61 -0.37 1.16
C LEU A 206 3.68 1.10 1.59
N GLU A 207 4.86 1.56 2.02
CA GLU A 207 5.09 2.98 2.31
C GLU A 207 4.86 3.85 1.07
N ILE A 208 5.42 3.49 -0.10
CA ILE A 208 5.21 4.21 -1.36
C ILE A 208 3.72 4.23 -1.74
N ILE A 209 3.01 3.11 -1.55
CA ILE A 209 1.57 3.06 -1.78
C ILE A 209 0.88 4.13 -0.93
N ARG A 210 1.15 4.16 0.38
CA ARG A 210 0.51 5.09 1.30
C ARG A 210 0.90 6.56 1.08
N SER A 211 2.19 6.85 0.89
CA SER A 211 2.70 8.23 0.85
C SER A 211 2.64 8.90 -0.51
N ASP A 212 2.71 8.13 -1.59
CA ASP A 212 2.87 8.69 -2.94
C ASP A 212 1.71 8.31 -3.86
N ILE A 213 1.32 7.02 -3.88
CA ILE A 213 0.29 6.53 -4.79
C ILE A 213 -1.10 6.95 -4.34
N LEU A 214 -1.47 6.74 -3.06
CA LEU A 214 -2.81 7.07 -2.57
C LEU A 214 -3.14 8.58 -2.67
N PRO A 215 -2.25 9.53 -2.33
CA PRO A 215 -2.54 10.95 -2.50
C PRO A 215 -2.73 11.34 -3.98
N ARG A 216 -1.89 10.83 -4.88
CA ARG A 216 -2.05 11.04 -6.33
C ARG A 216 -3.35 10.44 -6.84
N ARG A 217 -3.70 9.23 -6.37
CA ARG A 217 -4.96 8.56 -6.69
C ARG A 217 -6.17 9.38 -6.24
N ARG A 218 -6.14 9.93 -5.02
CA ARG A 218 -7.22 10.78 -4.50
C ARG A 218 -7.47 11.98 -5.42
N ILE A 219 -6.43 12.68 -5.87
CA ILE A 219 -6.56 13.80 -6.82
C ILE A 219 -7.25 13.35 -8.12
N MET A 220 -6.85 12.20 -8.67
CA MET A 220 -7.46 11.66 -9.90
C MET A 220 -8.94 11.28 -9.70
N VAL A 221 -9.27 10.64 -8.59
CA VAL A 221 -10.64 10.21 -8.26
C VAL A 221 -11.56 11.42 -8.02
N THR A 222 -11.10 12.40 -7.24
CA THR A 222 -11.87 13.63 -6.95
C THR A 222 -12.08 14.47 -8.21
N GLY A 223 -11.09 14.54 -9.10
CA GLY A 223 -11.19 15.32 -10.34
C GLY A 223 -12.02 14.67 -11.44
N ALA A 224 -12.43 13.41 -11.28
CA ALA A 224 -13.28 12.71 -12.25
C ALA A 224 -14.77 13.05 -12.06
N GLU A 225 -15.58 12.89 -13.11
CA GLU A 225 -17.03 13.18 -13.12
C GLU A 225 -17.85 12.46 -12.02
N GLY A 226 -17.27 11.46 -11.33
CA GLY A 226 -17.86 10.74 -10.19
C GLY A 226 -17.44 11.22 -8.80
N GLY A 227 -16.53 12.19 -8.67
CA GLY A 227 -16.11 12.81 -7.40
C GLY A 227 -17.15 13.77 -6.80
N CYS A 228 -18.44 13.49 -7.00
CA CYS A 228 -19.55 14.39 -6.69
C CYS A 228 -19.83 14.52 -5.17
N SER A 229 -19.30 13.61 -4.34
CA SER A 229 -19.41 13.67 -2.88
C SER A 229 -18.15 13.09 -2.21
N GLN A 230 -17.94 13.46 -0.94
CA GLN A 230 -16.85 12.91 -0.13
C GLN A 230 -16.99 11.40 0.08
N ASP A 231 -18.22 10.89 0.25
CA ASP A 231 -18.50 9.45 0.37
C ASP A 231 -18.14 8.69 -0.91
N ALA A 232 -18.48 9.24 -2.08
CA ALA A 232 -18.14 8.65 -3.37
C ALA A 232 -16.63 8.55 -3.58
N VAL A 233 -15.88 9.54 -3.11
CA VAL A 233 -14.41 9.53 -3.15
C VAL A 233 -13.86 8.52 -2.14
N SER A 234 -14.35 8.52 -0.90
CA SER A 234 -13.94 7.59 0.17
C SER A 234 -14.10 6.14 -0.27
N ASP A 235 -15.29 5.77 -0.76
CA ASP A 235 -15.54 4.42 -1.21
C ASP A 235 -14.65 4.05 -2.39
N ALA A 236 -14.51 4.94 -3.38
CA ALA A 236 -13.60 4.76 -4.51
C ALA A 236 -12.12 4.64 -4.09
N MET A 237 -11.74 5.15 -2.91
CA MET A 237 -10.39 5.06 -2.37
C MET A 237 -10.00 3.66 -1.91
N ASN A 238 -10.99 2.81 -1.60
CA ASN A 238 -10.75 1.42 -1.20
C ASN A 238 -10.08 0.62 -2.32
N LEU A 239 -9.00 -0.12 -2.03
CA LEU A 239 -8.36 -1.04 -2.98
C LEU A 239 -7.60 -2.18 -2.27
N ARG A 240 -7.31 -3.26 -2.99
CA ARG A 240 -6.38 -4.30 -2.52
C ARG A 240 -4.99 -4.07 -3.08
N ALA A 241 -3.97 -4.05 -2.24
CA ALA A 241 -2.58 -4.12 -2.64
C ALA A 241 -2.11 -5.58 -2.57
N VAL A 242 -1.84 -6.18 -3.72
CA VAL A 242 -1.25 -7.52 -3.83
C VAL A 242 0.25 -7.35 -3.99
N VAL A 243 1.00 -7.73 -2.95
CA VAL A 243 2.47 -7.73 -2.95
C VAL A 243 2.96 -9.06 -3.51
N ALA A 244 3.53 -9.02 -4.70
CA ALA A 244 4.16 -10.15 -5.36
C ALA A 244 5.64 -10.23 -5.00
N THR A 245 6.07 -11.39 -4.51
CA THR A 245 7.47 -11.65 -4.10
C THR A 245 7.77 -13.13 -4.26
N ASP A 246 9.02 -13.48 -4.56
CA ASP A 246 9.50 -14.86 -4.55
C ASP A 246 10.01 -15.30 -3.15
N SER A 247 9.96 -14.40 -2.16
CA SER A 247 10.38 -14.67 -0.79
C SER A 247 9.32 -15.43 0.00
N SER A 248 9.48 -16.75 0.06
CA SER A 248 8.67 -17.59 0.97
C SER A 248 8.83 -17.17 2.44
N TYR A 249 9.96 -16.56 2.81
CA TYR A 249 10.18 -16.06 4.16
C TYR A 249 9.20 -14.95 4.55
N VAL A 250 8.93 -14.02 3.64
CA VAL A 250 7.93 -12.95 3.87
C VAL A 250 6.52 -13.54 3.86
N VAL A 251 6.17 -14.33 2.84
CA VAL A 251 4.80 -14.84 2.68
C VAL A 251 4.42 -15.81 3.78
N GLU A 252 5.26 -16.79 4.12
CA GLU A 252 4.99 -17.71 5.23
C GLU A 252 5.07 -16.98 6.59
N GLY A 253 5.98 -16.01 6.71
CA GLY A 253 6.07 -15.13 7.87
C GLY A 253 4.74 -14.45 8.17
N MET A 254 4.19 -13.71 7.20
CA MET A 254 2.95 -12.93 7.38
C MET A 254 1.68 -13.79 7.36
N CYS A 255 1.60 -14.79 6.47
CA CYS A 255 0.36 -15.55 6.26
C CYS A 255 0.24 -16.81 7.13
N ARG A 256 1.30 -17.28 7.79
CA ARG A 256 1.24 -18.51 8.61
C ARG A 256 1.79 -18.30 10.01
N HIS A 257 2.98 -17.72 10.11
CA HIS A 257 3.70 -17.67 11.37
C HIS A 257 3.27 -16.51 12.27
N PHE A 258 2.94 -15.35 11.70
CA PHE A 258 2.63 -14.13 12.45
C PHE A 258 1.50 -14.32 13.47
N LEU A 259 0.44 -15.09 13.12
CA LEU A 259 -0.67 -15.42 14.03
C LEU A 259 -0.23 -16.15 15.30
N ASN A 260 0.91 -16.84 15.25
CA ASN A 260 1.43 -17.63 16.35
C ASN A 260 2.57 -16.91 17.10
N TRP A 261 2.92 -15.69 16.67
CA TRP A 261 3.91 -14.86 17.34
C TRP A 261 3.22 -13.88 18.28
N LYS A 262 3.85 -13.63 19.42
CA LYS A 262 3.40 -12.63 20.38
C LYS A 262 4.50 -11.63 20.61
N GLU A 263 4.13 -10.36 20.69
CA GLU A 263 5.04 -9.33 21.16
C GLU A 263 5.21 -9.46 22.67
N ASN A 264 6.45 -9.42 23.14
CA ASN A 264 6.78 -9.43 24.56
C ASN A 264 6.97 -8.00 25.09
N GLU A 265 7.29 -7.87 26.39
CA GLU A 265 7.46 -6.56 27.04
C GLU A 265 8.62 -5.73 26.46
N GLU A 266 9.60 -6.36 25.79
CA GLU A 266 10.71 -5.66 25.13
C GLU A 266 10.40 -5.24 23.68
N GLY A 267 9.17 -5.44 23.21
CA GLY A 267 8.76 -5.08 21.85
C GLY A 267 9.38 -5.99 20.78
N VAL A 268 9.61 -7.27 21.10
CA VAL A 268 10.05 -8.27 20.13
C VAL A 268 9.07 -9.45 20.06
N LEU A 269 8.97 -10.03 18.87
CA LEU A 269 8.13 -11.17 18.57
C LEU A 269 8.81 -12.43 19.10
N VAL A 270 8.06 -13.22 19.86
CA VAL A 270 8.44 -14.55 20.33
C VAL A 270 7.46 -15.59 19.80
N ASN A 271 7.97 -16.78 19.50
CA ASN A 271 7.13 -17.91 19.10
C ASN A 271 6.49 -18.61 20.32
N LYS A 272 5.65 -19.63 20.07
CA LYS A 272 5.01 -20.43 21.14
C LYS A 272 5.99 -21.09 22.12
N ALA A 273 7.24 -21.30 21.71
CA ALA A 273 8.30 -21.85 22.56
C ALA A 273 9.09 -20.77 23.33
N GLY A 274 8.69 -19.49 23.26
CA GLY A 274 9.37 -18.37 23.88
C GLY A 274 10.66 -17.94 23.19
N LYS A 275 10.97 -18.49 22.00
CA LYS A 275 12.17 -18.12 21.24
C LYS A 275 11.88 -16.86 20.43
N VAL A 276 12.80 -15.90 20.50
CA VAL A 276 12.78 -14.67 19.69
C VAL A 276 12.76 -15.02 18.21
N VAL A 277 11.83 -14.39 17.49
CA VAL A 277 11.66 -14.51 16.05
C VAL A 277 12.75 -13.70 15.36
N GLU A 278 13.43 -14.34 14.41
CA GLU A 278 14.44 -13.67 13.58
C GLU A 278 13.79 -12.53 12.78
N ASN A 279 14.49 -11.41 12.66
CA ASN A 279 13.99 -10.18 12.01
C ASN A 279 12.67 -9.66 12.60
N SER A 280 12.38 -9.95 13.88
CA SER A 280 11.15 -9.53 14.58
C SER A 280 10.79 -8.07 14.37
N LYS A 281 11.76 -7.14 14.49
CA LYS A 281 11.48 -5.70 14.33
C LYS A 281 11.05 -5.34 12.91
N ALA A 282 11.59 -6.01 11.90
CA ALA A 282 11.21 -5.80 10.51
C ALA A 282 9.79 -6.33 10.24
N PHE A 283 9.43 -7.49 10.83
CA PHE A 283 8.06 -8.01 10.80
C PHE A 283 7.06 -7.08 11.52
N LEU A 284 7.40 -6.54 12.68
CA LEU A 284 6.57 -5.56 13.38
C LEU A 284 6.39 -4.27 12.56
N ARG A 285 7.45 -3.76 11.94
CA ARG A 285 7.38 -2.60 11.05
C ARG A 285 6.45 -2.86 9.86
N LEU A 286 6.56 -4.03 9.24
CA LEU A 286 5.67 -4.44 8.15
C LEU A 286 4.20 -4.51 8.61
N LYS A 287 3.94 -5.16 9.76
CA LYS A 287 2.60 -5.23 10.36
C LYS A 287 2.01 -3.83 10.60
N TYR A 288 2.79 -2.93 11.19
CA TYR A 288 2.36 -1.56 11.46
C TYR A 288 2.03 -0.77 10.17
N GLU A 289 2.80 -0.97 9.10
CA GLU A 289 2.50 -0.32 7.83
C GLU A 289 1.23 -0.88 7.18
N VAL A 290 0.95 -2.18 7.32
CA VAL A 290 -0.32 -2.80 6.92
C VAL A 290 -1.49 -2.21 7.71
N GLU A 291 -1.35 -2.01 9.03
CA GLU A 291 -2.37 -1.39 9.88
C GLU A 291 -2.68 0.05 9.44
N LYS A 292 -1.65 0.87 9.13
CA LYS A 292 -1.87 2.22 8.60
C LYS A 292 -2.59 2.22 7.25
N LEU A 293 -2.26 1.28 6.37
CA LEU A 293 -2.92 1.15 5.07
C LEU A 293 -4.39 0.77 5.23
N SER A 294 -4.70 -0.10 6.20
CA SER A 294 -6.07 -0.47 6.56
C SER A 294 -6.91 0.72 7.00
N MET A 295 -6.33 1.68 7.73
CA MET A 295 -7.03 2.92 8.14
C MET A 295 -7.40 3.84 6.97
N VAL A 296 -6.82 3.65 5.78
CA VAL A 296 -7.04 4.48 4.59
C VAL A 296 -7.60 3.69 3.41
N GLY A 297 -8.32 2.59 3.69
CA GLY A 297 -9.05 1.83 2.69
C GLY A 297 -8.25 0.76 1.94
N VAL A 298 -7.01 0.47 2.34
CA VAL A 298 -6.15 -0.47 1.63
C VAL A 298 -6.01 -1.80 2.35
N GLN A 299 -6.47 -2.88 1.70
CA GLN A 299 -6.22 -4.24 2.15
C GLN A 299 -4.94 -4.79 1.53
N VAL A 300 -4.09 -5.44 2.31
CA VAL A 300 -2.82 -5.99 1.82
C VAL A 300 -2.89 -7.51 1.75
N ALA A 301 -2.57 -8.07 0.58
CA ALA A 301 -2.44 -9.51 0.35
C ALA A 301 -1.05 -9.84 -0.20
N TYR A 302 -0.57 -11.06 0.06
CA TYR A 302 0.77 -11.52 -0.30
C TYR A 302 0.69 -12.64 -1.32
N TYR A 303 1.41 -12.48 -2.43
CA TYR A 303 1.45 -13.40 -3.54
C TYR A 303 2.85 -14.00 -3.67
N LEU A 304 2.97 -15.29 -3.31
CA LEU A 304 4.21 -16.03 -3.51
C LEU A 304 4.31 -16.48 -4.98
N MET A 305 5.31 -15.98 -5.68
CA MET A 305 5.52 -16.26 -7.10
C MET A 305 6.85 -17.01 -7.35
N PRO A 306 6.99 -17.71 -8.48
CA PRO A 306 8.28 -18.25 -8.88
C PRO A 306 9.30 -17.14 -9.14
N ARG A 307 10.55 -17.37 -8.70
CA ARG A 307 11.66 -16.44 -8.93
C ARG A 307 11.89 -16.10 -10.42
N THR A 308 11.61 -17.04 -11.32
CA THR A 308 11.76 -16.84 -12.78
C THR A 308 10.88 -15.73 -13.33
N ASP A 309 9.85 -15.34 -12.58
CA ASP A 309 8.84 -14.40 -13.01
C ASP A 309 9.01 -13.02 -12.31
N ASN A 310 10.01 -12.87 -11.42
CA ASN A 310 10.28 -11.65 -10.63
C ASN A 310 11.45 -10.81 -11.17
N ASN A 311 11.75 -10.91 -12.48
CA ASN A 311 13.01 -10.42 -13.04
C ASN A 311 13.21 -8.90 -12.89
N ASP A 312 12.14 -8.10 -13.04
CA ASP A 312 12.24 -6.65 -12.97
C ASP A 312 12.57 -6.15 -11.55
N ALA A 313 11.94 -6.72 -10.52
CA ALA A 313 12.24 -6.39 -9.14
C ALA A 313 13.64 -6.89 -8.74
N ASP A 314 14.03 -8.11 -9.15
CA ASP A 314 15.38 -8.66 -8.91
C ASP A 314 16.47 -7.81 -9.59
N ALA A 315 16.21 -7.31 -10.80
CA ALA A 315 17.11 -6.40 -11.51
C ALA A 315 17.27 -5.06 -10.77
N LEU A 316 16.19 -4.47 -10.27
CA LEU A 316 16.23 -3.25 -9.45
C LEU A 316 16.99 -3.47 -8.14
N ALA A 317 16.72 -4.58 -7.44
CA ALA A 317 17.37 -4.91 -6.18
C ALA A 317 18.89 -5.06 -6.35
N LYS A 318 19.31 -5.82 -7.37
CA LYS A 318 20.74 -5.99 -7.72
C LYS A 318 21.38 -4.70 -8.21
N GLY A 319 20.66 -3.90 -9.01
CA GLY A 319 21.15 -2.63 -9.53
C GLY A 319 21.45 -1.61 -8.43
N SER A 320 20.74 -1.66 -7.30
CA SER A 320 20.96 -0.74 -6.17
C SER A 320 22.31 -0.93 -5.44
N ILE A 321 22.89 -2.12 -5.55
CA ILE A 321 24.11 -2.56 -4.84
C ILE A 321 25.27 -2.87 -5.77
N ALA A 322 25.06 -2.75 -7.08
CA ALA A 322 26.11 -2.77 -8.09
C ALA A 322 27.08 -1.60 -7.95
#